data_AF-A0AAE4LZH9-F1
#
_entry.id   AF-A0AAE4LZH9-F1
#
_cell.length_a   1.000
_cell.length_b   1.000
_cell.length_c   1.000
_cell.angle_alpha   90.00
_cell.angle_beta   90.00
_cell.angle_gamma   90.00
#
_symmetry.space_group_name_H-M   'P 1'
#
loop_
_entity.id
_entity.type
_entity.pdbx_description
1 polymer ?
#
loop_
_entity_poly.entity_id
_entity_poly.type
_entity_poly.pdbx_seq_one_letter_code
_entity_poly.pdbx_strand_id
1 'polypeptide(L)'
;MGLERSVEDRIAEVMYRSKITKGVADRTVRDWFTKGIKAPDLPAKANMNELYLVYIPFWRFIAQGKAIACGYSEFEEKTGNVIRNIYEEIIDDEFVWTEAACDTGKYGITELWLDPGNEIAFTPGKVVAMEPGGSAIEASKAGRAAIRQMIDDAAAKRIDTLTLEKSFLLPKVFELVYAPIWVAHYEYLGGDYTAIVDAVRGEVLGGTAPMNLTARSRMMILALAAGGIMIGSSVAMLLHTGTHQISELFQVILLLLGIAMSMAAYPAFKEGRTYVTFGTMKNINSLRPASRVPKQLTDHEILKRDSTILVCPKCGEAVEQPWGEVISVCKKCSRLLNVTADEVKIVPYDVAEPDILAKTAMEEEPEHIPFWKFDVDISVTDKLAGGSTETGLPEIAGKRSYYICAANTPRYLAEKWEVDLTIRNPVIAEIPLDKEVELQPIVINQNTARELTEFLFLRYEAEKPGVLQVLRYEYAVDEARIVYVPYYQMNKTYIPGI
;
A
#
# COMPACT_ATOMS: atom_id res chain seq x y z
N MET A 1 -2.98 -10.95 -21.58
CA MET A 1 -2.08 -11.89 -20.86
C MET A 1 -0.58 -11.66 -21.14
N GLY A 2 -0.17 -10.53 -21.75
CA GLY A 2 1.23 -10.29 -22.14
C GLY A 2 1.96 -9.18 -21.37
N LEU A 3 1.42 -8.72 -20.23
CA LEU A 3 1.98 -7.62 -19.42
C LEU A 3 2.89 -8.11 -18.28
N GLU A 4 3.04 -9.42 -18.09
CA GLU A 4 3.73 -9.98 -16.92
C GLU A 4 5.24 -10.20 -17.15
N ARG A 5 5.73 -10.28 -18.40
CA ARG A 5 7.13 -10.56 -18.69
C ARG A 5 8.09 -9.36 -18.69
N SER A 6 7.61 -8.12 -18.83
CA SER A 6 8.51 -6.95 -18.82
C SER A 6 8.90 -6.46 -17.41
N VAL A 7 8.27 -7.01 -16.37
CA VAL A 7 8.53 -6.62 -14.97
C VAL A 7 9.82 -7.26 -14.43
N GLU A 8 10.21 -8.43 -14.94
CA GLU A 8 11.39 -9.16 -14.47
C GLU A 8 12.72 -8.52 -14.89
N ASP A 9 12.78 -7.82 -16.03
CA ASP A 9 14.06 -7.39 -16.61
C ASP A 9 14.60 -6.06 -16.07
N ARG A 10 13.81 -5.24 -15.34
CA ARG A 10 14.28 -3.95 -14.78
C ARG A 10 13.60 -3.58 -13.47
N ILE A 11 13.68 -4.43 -12.46
CA ILE A 11 13.31 -4.05 -11.10
C ILE A 11 14.36 -3.05 -10.59
N ALA A 12 13.90 -1.90 -10.13
CA ALA A 12 14.82 -0.95 -9.52
C ALA A 12 15.36 -1.53 -8.20
N GLU A 13 16.67 -1.45 -8.02
CA GLU A 13 17.32 -1.81 -6.77
C GLU A 13 17.78 -0.54 -6.05
N VAL A 14 17.24 -0.34 -4.86
CA VAL A 14 17.53 0.83 -4.04
C VAL A 14 17.97 0.40 -2.64
N MET A 15 18.75 1.23 -1.97
CA MET A 15 19.18 0.97 -0.60
C MET A 15 19.02 2.19 0.28
N TYR A 16 18.80 1.95 1.57
CA TYR A 16 18.79 3.02 2.55
C TYR A 16 20.19 3.29 3.10
N ARG A 17 20.51 4.57 3.31
CA ARG A 17 21.75 4.93 3.99
C ARG A 17 21.61 4.60 5.48
N SER A 18 22.56 3.84 6.02
CA SER A 18 22.70 3.68 7.47
C SER A 18 22.96 5.04 8.12
N LYS A 19 22.08 5.45 9.03
CA LYS A 19 22.19 6.67 9.84
C LYS A 19 22.84 6.39 11.19
N ILE A 20 22.72 5.16 11.66
CA ILE A 20 23.15 4.72 12.99
C ILE A 20 24.56 4.13 12.88
N THR A 21 25.49 4.67 13.67
CA THR A 21 26.84 4.14 13.78
C THR A 21 26.89 2.92 14.70
N LYS A 22 27.95 2.11 14.56
CA LYS A 22 28.19 0.92 15.41
C LYS A 22 28.07 1.24 16.91
N GLY A 23 28.64 2.36 17.36
CA GLY A 23 28.59 2.75 18.78
C GLY A 23 27.21 3.18 19.26
N VAL A 24 26.37 3.74 18.38
CA VAL A 24 24.97 4.03 18.72
C VAL A 24 24.17 2.72 18.79
N ALA A 25 24.38 1.80 17.83
CA ALA A 25 23.74 0.50 17.84
C ALA A 25 24.06 -0.31 19.11
N ASP A 26 25.32 -0.36 19.55
CA ASP A 26 25.70 -1.03 20.81
C ASP A 26 24.94 -0.43 22.01
N ARG A 27 24.85 0.89 22.11
CA ARG A 27 24.08 1.55 23.16
C ARG A 27 22.60 1.22 23.09
N THR A 28 22.00 1.25 21.90
CA THR A 28 20.59 0.88 21.70
C THR A 28 20.31 -0.55 22.18
N VAL A 29 21.21 -1.50 21.88
CA VAL A 29 21.07 -2.89 22.36
C VAL A 29 21.19 -2.95 23.89
N ARG A 30 22.15 -2.24 24.48
CA ARG A 30 22.32 -2.19 25.95
C ARG A 30 21.12 -1.57 26.65
N ASP A 31 20.53 -0.52 26.08
CA ASP A 31 19.30 0.08 26.58
C ASP A 31 18.14 -0.90 26.48
N TRP A 32 18.05 -1.68 25.41
CA TRP A 32 17.04 -2.72 25.26
C TRP A 32 17.18 -3.87 26.26
N PHE A 33 18.40 -4.17 26.73
CA PHE A 33 18.62 -5.15 27.80
C PHE A 33 17.91 -4.78 29.10
N THR A 34 17.76 -3.48 29.38
CA THR A 34 17.07 -2.99 30.60
C THR A 34 15.54 -3.10 30.53
N LYS A 35 14.97 -3.36 29.34
CA LYS A 35 13.52 -3.33 29.11
C LYS A 35 12.89 -4.73 29.22
N GLY A 36 11.67 -4.79 29.76
CA GLY A 36 10.86 -6.01 29.79
C GLY A 36 11.34 -7.04 30.82
N ILE A 37 11.05 -8.32 30.56
CA ILE A 37 11.27 -9.44 31.51
C ILE A 37 12.66 -10.10 31.42
N LYS A 38 13.66 -9.37 30.91
CA LYS A 38 15.03 -9.86 30.69
C LYS A 38 15.83 -9.98 32.00
N ALA A 39 16.94 -10.69 31.97
CA ALA A 39 17.83 -10.81 33.13
C ALA A 39 18.30 -9.41 33.60
N PRO A 40 18.18 -9.07 34.89
CA PRO A 40 18.43 -7.71 35.40
C PRO A 40 19.90 -7.30 35.33
N ASP A 41 20.81 -8.27 35.41
CA ASP A 41 22.26 -8.10 35.28
C ASP A 41 22.75 -8.25 33.83
N LEU A 42 21.84 -8.40 32.86
CA LEU A 42 22.17 -8.51 31.44
C LEU A 42 23.02 -7.33 30.93
N PRO A 43 22.71 -6.05 31.22
CA PRO A 43 23.53 -4.93 30.75
C PRO A 43 24.98 -4.96 31.26
N ALA A 44 25.19 -5.52 32.45
CA ALA A 44 26.49 -5.55 33.12
C ALA A 44 27.34 -6.77 32.72
N LYS A 45 26.70 -7.91 32.42
CA LYS A 45 27.39 -9.19 32.17
C LYS A 45 27.36 -9.64 30.71
N ALA A 46 26.52 -9.03 29.86
CA ALA A 46 26.52 -9.35 28.44
C ALA A 46 27.86 -8.94 27.80
N ASN A 47 28.49 -9.90 27.12
CA ASN A 47 29.66 -9.64 26.30
C ASN A 47 29.24 -9.53 24.84
N MET A 48 29.54 -8.40 24.18
CA MET A 48 29.21 -8.20 22.78
C MET A 48 30.32 -8.83 21.92
N ASN A 49 30.05 -10.01 21.37
CA ASN A 49 31.02 -10.77 20.59
C ASN A 49 31.19 -10.15 19.20
N GLU A 50 30.07 -9.90 18.52
CA GLU A 50 30.06 -9.35 17.18
C GLU A 50 28.97 -8.29 17.02
N LEU A 51 29.30 -7.24 16.28
CA LEU A 51 28.34 -6.22 15.88
C LEU A 51 28.71 -5.73 14.48
N TYR A 52 27.92 -6.14 13.49
CA TYR A 52 28.16 -5.85 12.08
C TYR A 52 26.88 -5.36 11.39
N LEU A 53 27.09 -4.58 10.31
CA LEU A 53 26.04 -4.02 9.49
C LEU A 53 25.79 -4.96 8.31
N VAL A 54 24.53 -5.34 8.09
CA VAL A 54 24.10 -6.13 6.94
C VAL A 54 22.86 -5.49 6.32
N TYR A 55 22.75 -5.60 5.00
CA TYR A 55 21.61 -5.13 4.24
C TYR A 55 20.68 -6.29 3.89
N ILE A 56 19.43 -6.23 4.35
CA ILE A 56 18.41 -7.23 4.04
C ILE A 56 17.53 -6.72 2.88
N PRO A 57 17.31 -7.53 1.82
CA PRO A 57 16.44 -7.16 0.72
C PRO A 57 14.95 -7.35 1.08
N PHE A 58 14.12 -6.40 0.65
CA PHE A 58 12.66 -6.42 0.77
C PHE A 58 12.02 -6.06 -0.56
N TRP A 59 10.98 -6.78 -0.94
CA TRP A 59 10.06 -6.34 -1.97
C TRP A 59 9.28 -5.16 -1.43
N ARG A 60 9.20 -4.06 -2.19
CA ARG A 60 8.34 -2.92 -1.89
C ARG A 60 7.37 -2.68 -3.04
N PHE A 61 6.09 -2.64 -2.72
CA PHE A 61 5.03 -2.29 -3.65
C PHE A 61 4.28 -1.06 -3.13
N ILE A 62 4.22 0.00 -3.93
CA ILE A 62 3.52 1.24 -3.63
C ILE A 62 2.43 1.42 -4.69
N ALA A 63 1.20 1.66 -4.25
CA ALA A 63 0.09 1.92 -5.14
C ALA A 63 -0.83 3.00 -4.58
N GLN A 64 -1.47 3.77 -5.46
CA GLN A 64 -2.63 4.57 -5.07
C GLN A 64 -3.82 3.62 -4.98
N GLY A 65 -4.45 3.58 -3.81
CA GLY A 65 -5.71 2.91 -3.60
C GLY A 65 -6.85 3.92 -3.68
N LYS A 66 -7.80 3.66 -4.58
CA LYS A 66 -9.02 4.43 -4.70
C LYS A 66 -10.19 3.52 -4.38
N ALA A 67 -11.08 3.91 -3.48
CA ALA A 67 -12.26 3.11 -3.19
C ALA A 67 -13.45 3.95 -2.81
N ILE A 68 -14.64 3.42 -3.06
CA ILE A 68 -15.91 3.96 -2.59
C ILE A 68 -16.66 2.83 -1.90
N ALA A 69 -17.01 3.04 -0.64
CA ALA A 69 -17.84 2.14 0.13
C ALA A 69 -19.02 2.90 0.71
N CYS A 70 -20.22 2.35 0.53
CA CYS A 70 -21.43 2.81 1.18
C CYS A 70 -22.02 1.66 1.99
N GLY A 71 -22.67 2.01 3.08
CA GLY A 71 -23.33 1.02 3.91
C GLY A 71 -23.80 1.59 5.23
N TYR A 72 -23.99 0.70 6.20
CA TYR A 72 -24.43 1.09 7.53
C TYR A 72 -23.84 0.20 8.62
N SER A 73 -23.77 0.75 9.82
CA SER A 73 -23.54 0.00 11.06
C SER A 73 -24.72 0.15 11.99
N GLU A 74 -25.07 -0.95 12.66
CA GLU A 74 -26.18 -0.99 13.61
C GLU A 74 -25.62 -1.11 15.01
N PHE A 75 -25.99 -0.17 15.87
CA PHE A 75 -25.66 -0.22 17.29
C PHE A 75 -26.96 -0.34 18.09
N GLU A 76 -27.03 -1.38 18.92
CA GLU A 76 -28.11 -1.54 19.89
C GLU A 76 -27.78 -0.76 21.15
N GLU A 77 -28.57 0.26 21.44
CA GLU A 77 -28.46 0.99 22.70
C GLU A 77 -28.86 0.11 23.89
N LYS A 78 -28.40 0.49 25.09
CA LYS A 78 -28.84 -0.15 26.35
C LYS A 78 -30.35 -0.09 26.59
N THR A 79 -31.06 0.74 25.84
CA THR A 79 -32.52 0.92 25.84
C THR A 79 -33.25 -0.11 24.97
N GLY A 80 -32.52 -0.92 24.18
CA GLY A 80 -33.08 -1.87 23.19
C GLY A 80 -33.42 -1.24 21.84
N ASN A 81 -33.12 0.06 21.65
CA ASN A 81 -33.29 0.73 20.36
C ASN A 81 -32.09 0.43 19.44
N VAL A 82 -32.36 0.06 18.19
CA VAL A 82 -31.32 -0.10 17.16
C VAL A 82 -31.15 1.22 16.41
N ILE A 83 -29.96 1.80 16.50
CA ILE A 83 -29.59 2.99 15.73
C ILE A 83 -28.78 2.53 14.52
N ARG A 84 -29.24 2.92 13.33
CA ARG A 84 -28.55 2.68 12.07
C ARG A 84 -27.79 3.94 11.65
N ASN A 85 -26.47 3.87 11.67
CA ASN A 85 -25.60 4.92 11.15
C ASN A 85 -25.22 4.58 9.71
N ILE A 86 -25.51 5.50 8.80
CA ILE A 86 -25.16 5.36 7.38
C ILE A 86 -23.80 5.99 7.16
N TYR A 87 -22.95 5.32 6.39
CA TYR A 87 -21.64 5.82 6.03
C TYR A 87 -21.45 5.83 4.52
N GLU A 88 -20.69 6.82 4.10
CA GLU A 88 -20.15 6.97 2.76
C GLU A 88 -18.65 7.25 2.92
N GLU A 89 -17.83 6.32 2.46
CA GLU A 89 -16.38 6.38 2.55
C GLU A 89 -15.80 6.50 1.15
N ILE A 90 -14.99 7.53 0.94
CA ILE A 90 -14.20 7.70 -0.27
C ILE A 90 -12.74 7.64 0.15
N ILE A 91 -12.03 6.63 -0.36
CA ILE A 91 -10.60 6.43 -0.16
C ILE A 91 -9.86 6.92 -1.40
N ASP A 92 -8.82 7.73 -1.18
CA ASP A 92 -7.85 8.11 -2.20
C ASP A 92 -6.46 8.24 -1.55
N ASP A 93 -5.98 7.11 -1.03
CA ASP A 93 -4.77 7.05 -0.22
C ASP A 93 -3.67 6.24 -0.90
N GLU A 94 -2.42 6.51 -0.52
CA GLU A 94 -1.28 5.69 -0.93
C GLU A 94 -1.08 4.54 0.06
N PHE A 95 -0.98 3.33 -0.49
CA PHE A 95 -0.75 2.11 0.27
C PHE A 95 0.65 1.58 -0.04
N VAL A 96 1.32 1.10 1.02
CA VAL A 96 2.66 0.53 0.94
C VAL A 96 2.61 -0.88 1.49
N TRP A 97 3.05 -1.82 0.68
CA TRP A 97 3.27 -3.19 1.08
C TRP A 97 4.75 -3.53 0.98
N THR A 98 5.24 -4.29 1.96
CA THR A 98 6.61 -4.77 1.97
C THR A 98 6.70 -6.19 2.49
N GLU A 99 7.56 -7.00 1.89
CA GLU A 99 7.83 -8.37 2.30
C GLU A 99 9.32 -8.65 2.20
N ALA A 100 9.86 -9.43 3.15
CA ALA A 100 11.25 -9.86 3.08
C ALA A 100 11.50 -10.65 1.79
N ALA A 101 12.46 -10.21 1.00
CA ALA A 101 12.84 -10.89 -0.24
C ALA A 101 13.87 -11.99 0.02
N CYS A 102 14.11 -12.40 1.27
CA CYS A 102 15.06 -13.47 1.59
C CYS A 102 14.57 -14.25 2.82
N ASP A 103 15.14 -15.42 3.06
CA ASP A 103 14.88 -16.15 4.30
C ASP A 103 15.49 -15.40 5.51
N THR A 104 14.64 -14.73 6.26
CA THR A 104 15.00 -14.01 7.48
C THR A 104 14.98 -14.91 8.72
N GLY A 105 14.90 -16.23 8.60
CA GLY A 105 14.54 -17.18 9.67
C GLY A 105 15.19 -16.96 11.04
N LYS A 106 16.47 -16.54 11.10
CA LYS A 106 17.17 -16.24 12.37
C LYS A 106 16.93 -14.83 12.91
N TYR A 107 16.49 -13.92 12.04
CA TYR A 107 16.30 -12.51 12.31
C TYR A 107 14.86 -12.16 12.68
N GLY A 108 13.88 -12.93 12.20
CA GLY A 108 12.47 -12.76 12.54
C GLY A 108 11.85 -11.46 12.03
N ILE A 109 12.46 -10.82 11.02
CA ILE A 109 11.97 -9.58 10.40
C ILE A 109 11.17 -9.95 9.16
N THR A 110 9.85 -9.78 9.19
CA THR A 110 8.98 -10.11 8.04
C THR A 110 8.56 -8.90 7.22
N GLU A 111 8.40 -7.74 7.87
CA GLU A 111 7.84 -6.53 7.25
C GLU A 111 8.70 -5.28 7.52
N LEU A 112 8.81 -4.51 6.43
CA LEU A 112 9.64 -3.35 6.12
C LEU A 112 9.02 -1.93 6.19
N TRP A 113 8.69 -1.28 7.31
CA TRP A 113 8.19 0.12 7.19
C TRP A 113 9.32 1.15 7.04
N LEU A 114 9.64 1.55 5.80
CA LEU A 114 10.56 2.64 5.51
C LEU A 114 9.89 3.80 4.79
N ASP A 115 10.11 5.01 5.32
CA ASP A 115 9.57 6.24 4.73
C ASP A 115 10.28 6.54 3.39
N PRO A 116 9.53 6.72 2.29
CA PRO A 116 10.12 7.00 0.99
C PRO A 116 10.87 8.35 0.96
N GLY A 117 11.90 8.44 0.12
CA GLY A 117 12.62 9.69 -0.20
C GLY A 117 14.03 9.83 0.37
N ASN A 118 14.63 8.77 0.93
CA ASN A 118 16.02 8.76 1.42
C ASN A 118 16.86 7.62 0.82
N GLU A 119 16.34 6.97 -0.21
CA GLU A 119 16.99 5.86 -0.89
C GLU A 119 18.05 6.35 -1.86
N ILE A 120 19.06 5.53 -2.06
CA ILE A 120 20.09 5.71 -3.08
C ILE A 120 20.14 4.46 -3.94
N ALA A 121 20.58 4.58 -5.19
CA ALA A 121 20.76 3.41 -6.05
C ALA A 121 21.67 2.39 -5.37
N PHE A 122 21.23 1.13 -5.34
CA PHE A 122 22.04 0.04 -4.84
C PHE A 122 23.22 -0.20 -5.79
N THR A 123 24.39 -0.51 -5.25
CA THR A 123 25.55 -0.94 -6.06
C THR A 123 26.09 -2.24 -5.47
N PRO A 124 26.03 -3.35 -6.22
CA PRO A 124 26.60 -4.62 -5.77
C PRO A 124 28.06 -4.48 -5.32
N GLY A 125 28.41 -5.14 -4.23
CA GLY A 125 29.78 -5.16 -3.67
C GLY A 125 30.21 -3.92 -2.86
N LYS A 126 29.43 -2.83 -2.82
CA LYS A 126 29.73 -1.69 -1.92
C LYS A 126 29.33 -1.92 -0.47
N VAL A 127 28.36 -2.80 -0.25
CA VAL A 127 27.81 -3.13 1.08
C VAL A 127 27.68 -4.64 1.20
N VAL A 128 27.70 -5.13 2.44
CA VAL A 128 27.39 -6.54 2.73
C VAL A 128 25.86 -6.68 2.70
N ALA A 129 25.34 -7.24 1.62
CA ALA A 129 23.91 -7.47 1.43
C ALA A 129 23.61 -8.97 1.35
N MET A 130 22.41 -9.36 1.79
CA MET A 130 21.88 -10.69 1.54
C MET A 130 21.32 -10.77 0.11
N GLU A 131 21.44 -11.94 -0.49
CA GLU A 131 20.88 -12.20 -1.82
C GLU A 131 19.35 -12.33 -1.72
N PRO A 132 18.59 -11.68 -2.61
CA PRO A 132 17.16 -11.90 -2.71
C PRO A 132 16.88 -13.32 -3.21
N GLY A 133 15.91 -13.99 -2.61
CA GLY A 133 15.30 -15.22 -3.05
C GLY A 133 13.84 -15.02 -3.49
N GLY A 134 13.30 -16.03 -4.18
CA GLY A 134 11.93 -16.01 -4.70
C GLY A 134 11.79 -15.32 -6.06
N SER A 135 10.57 -15.36 -6.61
CA SER A 135 10.24 -14.73 -7.89
C SER A 135 9.66 -13.33 -7.68
N ALA A 136 10.15 -12.36 -8.46
CA ALA A 136 9.60 -11.01 -8.50
C ALA A 136 8.14 -10.97 -8.96
N ILE A 137 7.74 -11.86 -9.88
CA ILE A 137 6.34 -11.95 -10.34
C ILE A 137 5.44 -12.38 -9.19
N GLU A 138 5.83 -13.40 -8.44
CA GLU A 138 5.08 -13.89 -7.29
C GLU A 138 4.96 -12.81 -6.21
N ALA A 139 6.05 -12.12 -5.90
CA ALA A 139 6.05 -11.00 -4.96
C ALA A 139 5.18 -9.83 -5.44
N SER A 140 5.23 -9.47 -6.72
CA SER A 140 4.37 -8.44 -7.30
C SER A 140 2.89 -8.80 -7.21
N LYS A 141 2.55 -10.07 -7.47
CA LYS A 141 1.18 -10.59 -7.35
C LYS A 141 0.71 -10.57 -5.90
N ALA A 142 1.55 -11.01 -4.96
CA ALA A 142 1.28 -10.97 -3.53
C ALA A 142 1.05 -9.52 -3.05
N GLY A 143 1.93 -8.59 -3.44
CA GLY A 143 1.80 -7.17 -3.09
C GLY A 143 0.52 -6.53 -3.64
N ARG A 144 0.12 -6.84 -4.87
CA ARG A 144 -1.16 -6.37 -5.43
C ARG A 144 -2.36 -6.91 -4.66
N ALA A 145 -2.34 -8.19 -4.28
CA ALA A 145 -3.42 -8.80 -3.50
C ALA A 145 -3.48 -8.20 -2.09
N ALA A 146 -2.32 -8.02 -1.43
CA ALA A 146 -2.23 -7.45 -0.11
C ALA A 146 -2.69 -5.98 -0.07
N ILE A 147 -2.27 -5.15 -1.04
CA ILE A 147 -2.75 -3.77 -1.10
C ILE A 147 -4.25 -3.70 -1.40
N ARG A 148 -4.80 -4.55 -2.28
CA ARG A 148 -6.26 -4.60 -2.49
C ARG A 148 -6.99 -4.85 -1.17
N GLN A 149 -6.54 -5.86 -0.42
CA GLN A 149 -7.11 -6.13 0.90
C GLN A 149 -6.98 -4.94 1.85
N MET A 150 -5.84 -4.24 1.87
CA MET A 150 -5.68 -3.03 2.68
C MET A 150 -6.65 -1.91 2.29
N ILE A 151 -6.94 -1.75 0.99
CA ILE A 151 -7.90 -0.77 0.47
C ILE A 151 -9.32 -1.14 0.91
N ASP A 152 -9.70 -2.40 0.73
CA ASP A 152 -11.02 -2.92 1.11
C ASP A 152 -11.23 -2.79 2.63
N ASP A 153 -10.24 -3.21 3.44
CA ASP A 153 -10.25 -3.06 4.90
C ASP A 153 -10.34 -1.59 5.33
N ALA A 154 -9.68 -0.68 4.61
CA ALA A 154 -9.74 0.76 4.89
C ALA A 154 -11.12 1.35 4.57
N ALA A 155 -11.72 0.94 3.45
CA ALA A 155 -13.04 1.38 3.01
C ALA A 155 -14.16 0.84 3.91
N ALA A 156 -14.04 -0.41 4.39
CA ALA A 156 -15.02 -1.06 5.24
C ALA A 156 -14.86 -0.76 6.74
N LYS A 157 -13.82 -0.03 7.15
CA LYS A 157 -13.42 0.14 8.56
C LYS A 157 -14.53 0.60 9.52
N ARG A 158 -15.50 1.39 9.02
CA ARG A 158 -16.62 1.94 9.81
C ARG A 158 -17.97 1.35 9.43
N ILE A 159 -18.01 0.35 8.56
CA ILE A 159 -19.23 -0.16 7.92
C ILE A 159 -19.39 -1.64 8.26
N ASP A 160 -20.46 -2.00 8.97
CA ASP A 160 -20.72 -3.41 9.31
C ASP A 160 -21.40 -4.14 8.15
N THR A 161 -22.29 -3.45 7.44
CA THR A 161 -23.00 -3.97 6.27
C THR A 161 -22.76 -3.07 5.06
N LEU A 162 -22.02 -3.60 4.09
CA LEU A 162 -21.72 -2.94 2.82
C LEU A 162 -22.90 -3.09 1.85
N THR A 163 -23.31 -1.98 1.24
CA THR A 163 -24.34 -1.92 0.20
C THR A 163 -23.75 -1.61 -1.17
N LEU A 164 -22.61 -0.91 -1.20
CA LEU A 164 -21.75 -0.67 -2.34
C LEU A 164 -20.31 -0.79 -1.87
N GLU A 165 -19.49 -1.52 -2.60
CA GLU A 165 -18.04 -1.55 -2.40
C GLU A 165 -17.37 -1.68 -3.75
N LYS A 166 -16.52 -0.70 -4.06
CA LYS A 166 -15.69 -0.70 -5.27
C LYS A 166 -14.31 -0.16 -4.93
N SER A 167 -13.28 -0.95 -5.21
CA SER A 167 -11.89 -0.58 -5.01
C SER A 167 -11.09 -0.72 -6.30
N PHE A 168 -10.12 0.17 -6.44
CA PHE A 168 -9.26 0.33 -7.60
C PHE A 168 -7.82 0.47 -7.11
N LEU A 169 -6.89 -0.17 -7.81
CA LEU A 169 -5.48 -0.20 -7.45
C LEU A 169 -4.66 0.33 -8.62
N LEU A 170 -3.96 1.43 -8.40
CA LEU A 170 -3.11 2.08 -9.40
C LEU A 170 -1.64 1.89 -8.97
N PRO A 171 -0.91 0.92 -9.54
CA PRO A 171 0.49 0.69 -9.18
C PRO A 171 1.34 1.93 -9.46
N LYS A 172 2.16 2.36 -8.50
CA LYS A 172 3.15 3.44 -8.69
C LYS A 172 4.56 2.88 -8.79
N VAL A 173 4.94 2.03 -7.85
CA VAL A 173 6.32 1.52 -7.74
C VAL A 173 6.30 0.05 -7.33
N PHE A 174 7.15 -0.75 -7.97
CA PHE A 174 7.53 -2.07 -7.53
C PHE A 174 9.05 -2.19 -7.63
N GLU A 175 9.72 -2.40 -6.50
CA GLU A 175 11.18 -2.34 -6.43
C GLU A 175 11.74 -3.23 -5.32
N LEU A 176 13.05 -3.50 -5.41
CA LEU A 176 13.79 -4.23 -4.40
C LEU A 176 14.55 -3.24 -3.52
N VAL A 177 14.28 -3.27 -2.22
CA VAL A 177 14.80 -2.33 -1.23
C VAL A 177 15.75 -3.03 -0.27
N TYR A 178 17.00 -2.59 -0.22
CA TYR A 178 17.99 -3.05 0.73
C TYR A 178 17.98 -2.18 1.98
N ALA A 179 17.51 -2.76 3.09
CA ALA A 179 17.41 -2.10 4.38
C ALA A 179 18.63 -2.42 5.26
N PRO A 180 19.36 -1.40 5.77
CA PRO A 180 20.49 -1.64 6.65
C PRO A 180 20.03 -1.98 8.07
N ILE A 181 20.54 -3.07 8.61
CA ILE A 181 20.34 -3.49 9.99
C ILE A 181 21.67 -3.80 10.67
N TRP A 182 21.77 -3.49 11.96
CA TRP A 182 22.86 -3.95 12.79
C TRP A 182 22.48 -5.28 13.43
N VAL A 183 23.31 -6.30 13.22
CA VAL A 183 23.20 -7.60 13.88
C VAL A 183 24.22 -7.64 15.00
N ALA A 184 23.72 -7.81 16.22
CA ALA A 184 24.50 -7.88 17.45
C ALA A 184 24.47 -9.30 18.00
N HIS A 185 25.59 -10.02 17.96
CA HIS A 185 25.74 -11.31 18.65
C HIS A 185 26.42 -11.08 19.99
N TYR A 186 25.80 -11.57 21.05
CA TYR A 186 26.30 -11.39 22.40
C TYR A 186 26.16 -12.67 23.22
N GLU A 187 27.10 -12.85 24.14
CA GLU A 187 27.10 -13.96 25.07
C GLU A 187 26.64 -13.49 26.45
N TYR A 188 25.85 -14.32 27.13
CA TYR A 188 25.48 -14.13 28.51
C TYR A 188 25.46 -15.47 29.25
N LEU A 189 26.30 -15.62 30.28
CA LEU A 189 26.42 -16.81 31.12
C LEU A 189 26.56 -18.13 30.31
N GLY A 190 27.35 -18.11 29.24
CA GLY A 190 27.57 -19.26 28.35
C GLY A 190 26.45 -19.53 27.34
N GLY A 191 25.46 -18.63 27.23
CA GLY A 191 24.43 -18.68 26.19
C GLY A 191 24.66 -17.63 25.12
N ASP A 192 24.43 -18.00 23.86
CA ASP A 192 24.51 -17.10 22.70
C ASP A 192 23.15 -16.50 22.37
N TYR A 193 23.15 -15.20 22.13
CA TYR A 193 21.95 -14.42 21.85
C TYR A 193 22.19 -13.41 20.73
N THR A 194 21.12 -13.00 20.06
CA THR A 194 21.18 -12.05 18.95
C THR A 194 20.20 -10.91 19.19
N ALA A 195 20.61 -9.68 18.91
CA ALA A 195 19.74 -8.52 18.84
C ALA A 195 19.90 -7.82 17.49
N ILE A 196 18.83 -7.24 16.99
CA ILE A 196 18.79 -6.61 15.68
C ILE A 196 18.29 -5.18 15.84
N VAL A 197 19.06 -4.25 15.30
CA VAL A 197 18.76 -2.82 15.37
C VAL A 197 18.55 -2.27 13.98
N ASP A 198 17.48 -1.50 13.79
CA ASP A 198 17.26 -0.71 12.59
C ASP A 198 18.38 0.34 12.47
N ALA A 199 19.18 0.27 11.40
CA ALA A 199 20.27 1.20 11.19
C ALA A 199 19.81 2.56 10.61
N VAL A 200 18.51 2.74 10.35
CA VAL A 200 17.89 4.01 9.94
C VAL A 200 17.31 4.74 11.14
N ARG A 201 16.46 4.08 11.97
CA ARG A 201 15.79 4.72 13.13
C ARG A 201 16.53 4.53 14.45
N GLY A 202 17.35 3.48 14.58
CA GLY A 202 18.08 3.19 15.81
C GLY A 202 17.22 2.52 16.88
N GLU A 203 16.22 1.74 16.47
CA GLU A 203 15.34 0.98 17.35
C GLU A 203 15.65 -0.52 17.28
N VAL A 204 15.48 -1.26 18.38
CA VAL A 204 15.65 -2.72 18.37
C VAL A 204 14.42 -3.35 17.73
N LEU A 205 14.63 -3.98 16.58
CA LEU A 205 13.60 -4.67 15.81
C LEU A 205 13.26 -6.02 16.43
N GLY A 206 14.26 -6.76 16.87
CA GLY A 206 14.06 -8.17 17.20
C GLY A 206 15.26 -8.73 17.92
N GLY A 207 15.07 -9.87 18.56
CA GLY A 207 16.20 -10.58 19.16
C GLY A 207 15.81 -11.63 20.18
N THR A 208 16.79 -12.45 20.50
CA THR A 208 16.76 -13.40 21.62
C THR A 208 17.45 -12.76 22.81
N ALA A 209 16.93 -13.00 24.02
CA ALA A 209 17.53 -12.54 25.26
C ALA A 209 17.30 -13.53 26.41
N PRO A 210 18.20 -13.60 27.41
CA PRO A 210 17.96 -14.39 28.61
C PRO A 210 16.83 -13.78 29.43
N MET A 211 15.86 -14.62 29.80
CA MET A 211 14.74 -14.20 30.64
C MET A 211 15.11 -14.27 32.13
N ASN A 212 14.58 -13.37 32.94
CA ASN A 212 14.90 -13.29 34.36
C ASN A 212 14.57 -14.61 35.10
N LEU A 213 15.58 -15.23 35.70
CA LEU A 213 15.45 -16.47 36.46
C LEU A 213 14.42 -16.34 37.61
N THR A 214 14.38 -15.18 38.28
CA THR A 214 13.44 -14.96 39.39
C THR A 214 12.00 -14.80 38.90
N ALA A 215 11.79 -14.23 37.71
CA ALA A 215 10.46 -14.13 37.12
C ALA A 215 9.95 -15.51 36.69
N ARG A 216 10.83 -16.33 36.09
CA ARG A 216 10.53 -17.71 35.70
C ARG A 216 10.22 -18.60 36.89
N SER A 217 11.04 -18.54 37.94
CA SER A 217 10.81 -19.34 39.14
C SER A 217 9.52 -18.92 39.84
N ARG A 218 9.19 -17.63 39.91
CA ARG A 218 7.91 -17.15 40.46
C ARG A 218 6.72 -17.67 39.68
N MET A 219 6.74 -17.62 38.35
CA MET A 219 5.65 -18.16 37.52
C MET A 219 5.47 -19.67 37.73
N MET A 220 6.58 -20.42 37.78
CA MET A 220 6.54 -21.86 38.05
C MET A 220 6.01 -22.17 39.46
N ILE A 221 6.48 -21.46 40.48
CA ILE A 221 6.03 -21.63 41.87
C ILE A 221 4.54 -21.29 41.98
N LEU A 222 4.08 -20.21 41.36
CA LEU A 222 2.68 -19.80 41.40
C LEU A 222 1.78 -20.84 40.71
N ALA A 223 2.19 -21.33 39.54
CA ALA A 223 1.44 -22.36 38.80
C ALA A 223 1.40 -23.70 39.55
N LEU A 224 2.52 -24.13 40.15
CA LEU A 224 2.54 -25.35 40.96
C LEU A 224 1.77 -25.20 42.27
N ALA A 225 1.83 -24.04 42.92
CA ALA A 225 1.07 -23.77 44.14
C ALA A 225 -0.44 -23.78 43.86
N ALA A 226 -0.89 -23.06 42.83
CA ALA A 226 -2.30 -23.04 42.45
C ALA A 226 -2.77 -24.42 41.93
N GLY A 227 -1.93 -25.14 41.17
CA GLY A 227 -2.19 -26.51 40.71
C GLY A 227 -2.33 -27.48 41.88
N GLY A 228 -1.40 -27.40 42.84
CA GLY A 228 -1.41 -28.20 44.05
C GLY A 228 -2.61 -27.92 44.96
N ILE A 229 -3.03 -26.65 45.09
CA ILE A 229 -4.26 -26.29 45.81
C ILE A 229 -5.48 -26.93 45.16
N MET A 230 -5.62 -26.83 43.83
CA MET A 230 -6.75 -27.44 43.11
C MET A 230 -6.80 -28.96 43.25
N ILE A 231 -5.65 -29.63 43.08
CA ILE A 231 -5.53 -31.08 43.27
C ILE A 231 -5.87 -31.45 44.72
N GLY A 232 -5.29 -30.75 45.70
CA GLY A 232 -5.50 -31.00 47.13
C GLY A 232 -6.95 -30.79 47.57
N SER A 233 -7.57 -29.69 47.14
CA SER A 233 -8.99 -29.41 47.39
C SER A 233 -9.91 -30.45 46.75
N SER A 234 -9.61 -30.88 45.52
CA SER A 234 -10.37 -31.96 44.88
C SER A 234 -10.28 -33.27 45.66
N VAL A 235 -9.09 -33.68 46.10
CA VAL A 235 -8.90 -34.91 46.87
C VAL A 235 -9.55 -34.82 48.26
N ALA A 236 -9.42 -33.68 48.94
CA ALA A 236 -10.04 -33.47 50.25
C ALA A 236 -11.57 -33.54 50.18
N MET A 237 -12.18 -32.99 49.12
CA MET A 237 -13.62 -33.06 48.89
C MET A 237 -14.10 -34.49 48.55
N LEU A 238 -13.30 -35.29 47.85
CA LEU A 238 -13.60 -36.71 47.59
C LEU A 238 -13.63 -37.56 48.87
N LEU A 239 -12.82 -37.20 49.87
CA LEU A 239 -12.76 -37.90 51.15
C LEU A 239 -13.89 -37.52 52.13
N HIS A 240 -14.60 -36.41 51.88
CA HIS A 240 -15.72 -35.94 52.70
C HIS A 240 -17.05 -36.28 52.00
N THR A 241 -17.60 -37.47 52.28
CA THR A 241 -18.80 -38.02 51.62
C THR A 241 -20.07 -37.29 52.07
N GLY A 242 -20.40 -36.18 51.43
CA GLY A 242 -21.70 -35.49 51.52
C GLY A 242 -22.61 -35.86 50.35
N THR A 243 -23.92 -35.97 50.60
CA THR A 243 -24.97 -36.50 49.70
C THR A 243 -25.37 -35.59 48.52
N HIS A 244 -24.41 -34.96 47.83
CA HIS A 244 -24.69 -34.08 46.68
C HIS A 244 -23.95 -34.52 45.41
N GLN A 245 -24.66 -35.15 44.48
CA GLN A 245 -24.14 -35.65 43.19
C GLN A 245 -23.54 -34.57 42.26
N ILE A 246 -23.85 -33.29 42.46
CA ILE A 246 -23.26 -32.19 41.67
C ILE A 246 -21.78 -31.97 42.03
N SER A 247 -21.32 -32.46 43.19
CA SER A 247 -19.95 -32.25 43.67
C SER A 247 -18.90 -33.13 42.95
N GLU A 248 -19.26 -34.32 42.48
CA GLU A 248 -18.29 -35.29 41.93
C GLU A 248 -17.73 -34.84 40.58
N LEU A 249 -18.59 -34.35 39.67
CA LEU A 249 -18.14 -33.86 38.36
C LEU A 249 -17.24 -32.62 38.50
N PHE A 250 -17.60 -31.70 39.40
CA PHE A 250 -16.81 -30.50 39.67
C PHE A 250 -15.43 -30.85 40.24
N GLN A 251 -15.33 -31.86 41.12
CA GLN A 251 -14.07 -32.35 41.66
C GLN A 251 -13.17 -32.92 40.56
N VAL A 252 -13.70 -33.77 39.68
CA VAL A 252 -12.93 -34.34 38.56
C VAL A 252 -12.41 -33.23 37.64
N ILE A 253 -13.24 -32.23 37.34
CA ILE A 253 -12.81 -31.07 36.54
C ILE A 253 -11.68 -30.30 37.23
N LEU A 254 -11.81 -30.03 38.54
CA LEU A 254 -10.80 -29.29 39.31
C LEU A 254 -9.46 -30.03 39.39
N LEU A 255 -9.51 -31.36 39.58
CA LEU A 255 -8.33 -32.23 39.56
C LEU A 255 -7.61 -32.17 38.20
N LEU A 256 -8.37 -32.35 37.11
CA LEU A 256 -7.83 -32.32 35.76
C LEU A 256 -7.24 -30.95 35.42
N LEU A 257 -7.90 -29.85 35.84
CA LEU A 257 -7.37 -28.50 35.65
C LEU A 257 -6.06 -28.28 36.41
N GLY A 258 -5.98 -28.74 37.66
CA GLY A 258 -4.77 -28.64 38.48
C GLY A 258 -3.58 -29.41 37.91
N ILE A 259 -3.83 -30.62 37.40
CA ILE A 259 -2.81 -31.45 36.72
C ILE A 259 -2.40 -30.78 35.40
N ALA A 260 -3.35 -30.35 34.57
CA ALA A 260 -3.08 -29.68 33.30
C ALA A 260 -2.25 -28.40 33.49
N MET A 261 -2.58 -27.58 34.48
CA MET A 261 -1.84 -26.36 34.79
C MET A 261 -0.41 -26.65 35.28
N SER A 262 -0.22 -27.70 36.10
CA SER A 262 1.10 -28.13 36.56
C SER A 262 1.95 -28.70 35.42
N MET A 263 1.34 -29.49 34.53
CA MET A 263 2.00 -30.04 33.34
C MET A 263 2.36 -28.94 32.34
N ALA A 264 1.54 -27.90 32.17
CA ALA A 264 1.81 -26.76 31.30
C ALA A 264 2.92 -25.84 31.85
N ALA A 265 3.08 -25.76 33.17
CA ALA A 265 4.10 -24.91 33.80
C ALA A 265 5.54 -25.39 33.54
N TYR A 266 5.76 -26.70 33.42
CA TYR A 266 7.09 -27.27 33.21
C TYR A 266 7.73 -26.93 31.85
N PRO A 267 7.08 -27.13 30.68
CA PRO A 267 7.61 -26.70 29.40
C PRO A 267 7.75 -25.17 29.35
N ALA A 268 6.80 -24.40 29.89
CA ALA A 268 6.93 -22.94 29.97
C ALA A 268 8.17 -22.50 30.78
N PHE A 269 8.51 -23.21 31.86
CA PHE A 269 9.75 -22.99 32.61
C PHE A 269 10.98 -23.45 31.84
N LYS A 270 10.95 -24.62 31.18
CA LYS A 270 12.09 -25.22 30.49
C LYS A 270 12.44 -24.48 29.18
N GLU A 271 11.44 -24.14 28.38
CA GLU A 271 11.53 -23.46 27.09
C GLU A 271 11.65 -21.94 27.25
N GLY A 272 11.17 -21.37 28.35
CA GLY A 272 11.33 -19.95 28.69
C GLY A 272 12.76 -19.51 29.02
N ARG A 273 13.80 -20.25 28.64
CA ARG A 273 15.22 -19.84 28.80
C ARG A 273 15.57 -18.62 27.96
N THR A 274 14.93 -18.51 26.80
CA THR A 274 15.15 -17.49 25.79
C THR A 274 13.85 -16.72 25.59
N TYR A 275 13.86 -15.44 25.92
CA TYR A 275 12.84 -14.50 25.47
C TYR A 275 13.13 -14.16 24.01
N VAL A 276 12.22 -14.50 23.11
CA VAL A 276 12.29 -14.09 21.70
C VAL A 276 11.33 -12.93 21.52
N THR A 277 11.87 -11.77 21.14
CA THR A 277 11.04 -10.68 20.65
C THR A 277 11.10 -10.70 19.14
N PHE A 278 9.93 -10.88 18.53
CA PHE A 278 9.72 -10.58 17.12
C PHE A 278 9.12 -9.18 17.09
N GLY A 279 9.86 -8.22 16.54
CA GLY A 279 9.25 -6.94 16.20
C GLY A 279 8.97 -6.94 14.71
N THR A 280 7.74 -6.59 14.39
CA THR A 280 7.40 -6.02 13.10
C THR A 280 7.84 -4.55 13.15
N MET A 281 8.32 -3.97 12.04
CA MET A 281 8.32 -2.49 11.93
C MET A 281 6.90 -1.99 11.76
N LYS A 282 6.06 -2.17 12.78
CA LYS A 282 4.75 -1.55 12.83
C LYS A 282 4.89 -0.20 13.48
N ASN A 283 4.67 0.83 12.69
CA ASN A 283 4.34 2.13 13.25
C ASN A 283 3.04 1.97 14.04
N ILE A 284 3.12 2.01 15.38
CA ILE A 284 1.94 2.03 16.26
C ILE A 284 1.13 3.32 16.09
N ASN A 285 1.69 4.34 15.43
CA ASN A 285 0.99 5.56 15.11
C ASN A 285 0.73 5.67 13.61
N SER A 286 -0.48 5.23 13.27
CA SER A 286 -1.34 5.76 12.22
C SER A 286 -1.36 5.04 10.87
N LEU A 287 -2.52 4.42 10.62
CA LEU A 287 -3.31 4.55 9.40
C LEU A 287 -3.58 6.05 9.07
N ARG A 288 -2.58 6.93 9.15
CA ARG A 288 -2.67 8.23 8.49
C ARG A 288 -2.03 8.00 7.13
N PRO A 289 -2.72 8.34 6.03
CA PRO A 289 -2.05 8.43 4.76
C PRO A 289 -0.82 9.31 4.96
N ALA A 290 0.30 8.88 4.37
CA ALA A 290 1.50 9.69 4.37
C ALA A 290 1.14 11.06 3.80
N SER A 291 0.90 12.07 4.66
CA SER A 291 0.68 13.46 4.24
C SER A 291 1.97 14.12 3.76
N ARG A 292 2.96 13.31 3.38
CA ARG A 292 4.09 13.76 2.59
C ARG A 292 3.69 13.53 1.16
N VAL A 293 3.33 14.62 0.48
CA VAL A 293 3.56 14.74 -0.96
C VAL A 293 4.98 14.18 -1.16
N PRO A 294 5.15 13.03 -1.84
CA PRO A 294 6.48 12.58 -2.19
C PRO A 294 7.15 13.75 -2.87
N LYS A 295 8.43 13.96 -2.64
CA LYS A 295 9.21 14.77 -3.56
C LYS A 295 8.91 14.17 -4.94
N GLN A 296 8.12 14.86 -5.77
CA GLN A 296 8.03 14.52 -7.18
C GLN A 296 9.48 14.43 -7.60
N LEU A 297 9.92 13.24 -8.00
CA LEU A 297 11.24 13.07 -8.55
C LEU A 297 11.37 14.19 -9.58
N THR A 298 12.29 15.11 -9.32
CA THR A 298 12.48 16.24 -10.24
C THR A 298 12.78 15.65 -11.61
N ASP A 299 12.43 16.31 -12.70
CA ASP A 299 12.65 15.77 -14.07
C ASP A 299 14.07 15.20 -14.22
N HIS A 300 15.05 15.83 -13.57
CA HIS A 300 16.45 15.38 -13.49
C HIS A 300 16.72 14.02 -12.78
N GLU A 301 15.89 13.61 -11.83
CA GLU A 301 15.99 12.34 -11.09
C GLU A 301 15.26 11.19 -11.82
N ILE A 302 14.22 11.50 -12.61
CA ILE A 302 13.55 10.53 -13.51
C ILE A 302 14.42 10.26 -14.74
N LEU A 303 15.05 11.31 -15.30
CA LEU A 303 15.91 11.25 -16.50
C LEU A 303 17.21 10.44 -16.32
N LYS A 304 17.53 9.97 -15.11
CA LYS A 304 18.71 9.12 -14.83
C LYS A 304 18.43 7.61 -14.79
N ARG A 305 17.17 7.18 -14.96
CA ARG A 305 16.85 5.77 -15.25
C ARG A 305 16.99 5.52 -16.75
N ASP A 306 17.56 4.37 -17.14
CA ASP A 306 17.81 4.02 -18.54
C ASP A 306 16.52 4.10 -19.37
N SER A 307 16.39 5.16 -20.18
CA SER A 307 15.34 5.32 -21.17
C SER A 307 15.44 4.20 -22.20
N THR A 308 14.31 3.64 -22.61
CA THR A 308 14.30 2.65 -23.70
C THR A 308 14.37 3.41 -25.03
N ILE A 309 15.33 3.08 -25.88
CA ILE A 309 15.41 3.65 -27.22
C ILE A 309 14.52 2.82 -28.14
N LEU A 310 13.50 3.47 -28.70
CA LEU A 310 12.57 2.91 -29.66
C LEU A 310 12.93 3.40 -31.06
N VAL A 311 12.52 2.65 -32.09
CA VAL A 311 12.60 3.13 -33.47
C VAL A 311 11.18 3.33 -33.98
N CYS A 312 10.86 4.54 -34.43
CA CYS A 312 9.55 4.84 -34.99
C CYS A 312 9.34 4.02 -36.29
N PRO A 313 8.32 3.15 -36.37
CA PRO A 313 8.12 2.30 -37.55
C PRO A 313 7.72 3.09 -38.80
N LYS A 314 7.32 4.36 -38.65
CA LYS A 314 6.92 5.23 -39.79
C LYS A 314 8.06 6.03 -40.38
N CYS A 315 8.88 6.69 -39.56
CA CYS A 315 9.91 7.62 -40.03
C CYS A 315 11.36 7.18 -39.70
N GLY A 316 11.52 6.06 -38.99
CA GLY A 316 12.83 5.50 -38.60
C GLY A 316 13.55 6.28 -37.49
N GLU A 317 12.94 7.31 -36.92
CA GLU A 317 13.57 8.12 -35.87
C GLU A 317 13.73 7.33 -34.58
N ALA A 318 14.87 7.53 -33.90
CA ALA A 318 15.08 7.02 -32.56
C ALA A 318 14.23 7.86 -31.57
N VAL A 319 13.37 7.20 -30.80
CA VAL A 319 12.51 7.83 -29.80
C VAL A 319 12.92 7.29 -28.45
N GLU A 320 13.48 8.15 -27.61
CA GLU A 320 13.71 7.81 -26.20
C GLU A 320 12.35 7.80 -25.50
N GLN A 321 12.04 6.68 -24.84
CA GLN A 321 10.90 6.55 -23.94
C GLN A 321 11.41 6.67 -22.49
N PRO A 322 11.18 7.82 -21.83
CA PRO A 322 11.41 7.98 -20.41
C PRO A 322 10.68 6.93 -19.58
N TRP A 323 11.26 6.59 -18.43
CA TRP A 323 10.66 5.66 -17.49
C TRP A 323 9.34 6.25 -16.95
N GLY A 324 8.23 5.51 -17.10
CA GLY A 324 6.89 5.91 -16.65
C GLY A 324 5.95 6.39 -17.77
N GLU A 325 6.46 6.68 -18.96
CA GLU A 325 5.60 6.89 -20.14
C GLU A 325 5.10 5.56 -20.68
N VAL A 326 3.80 5.46 -20.92
CA VAL A 326 3.18 4.28 -21.55
C VAL A 326 3.17 4.43 -23.07
N ILE A 327 2.95 5.66 -23.55
CA ILE A 327 2.92 5.99 -24.97
C ILE A 327 3.78 7.23 -25.18
N SER A 328 4.79 7.10 -26.03
CA SER A 328 5.74 8.18 -26.34
C SER A 328 5.44 8.81 -27.69
N VAL A 329 5.79 10.09 -27.81
CA VAL A 329 5.55 10.88 -29.03
C VAL A 329 6.80 10.90 -29.89
N CYS A 330 6.67 10.51 -31.17
CA CYS A 330 7.77 10.69 -32.11
C CYS A 330 7.90 12.16 -32.52
N LYS A 331 8.96 12.85 -32.09
CA LYS A 331 9.20 14.28 -32.39
C LYS A 331 9.25 14.64 -33.88
N LYS A 332 9.54 13.67 -34.76
CA LYS A 332 9.68 13.89 -36.21
C LYS A 332 8.39 13.77 -37.00
N CYS A 333 7.46 12.92 -36.57
CA CYS A 333 6.22 12.67 -37.31
C CYS A 333 4.96 12.79 -36.45
N SER A 334 5.12 13.24 -35.21
CA SER A 334 4.08 13.46 -34.18
C SER A 334 3.16 12.26 -33.93
N ARG A 335 3.59 11.05 -34.30
CA ARG A 335 2.83 9.83 -34.06
C ARG A 335 3.06 9.31 -32.65
N LEU A 336 1.98 8.84 -32.03
CA LEU A 336 2.03 8.12 -30.76
C LEU A 336 2.53 6.70 -30.97
N LEU A 337 3.51 6.31 -30.16
CA LEU A 337 4.13 4.99 -30.17
C LEU A 337 3.81 4.28 -28.86
N ASN A 338 3.09 3.17 -28.95
CA ASN A 338 2.87 2.27 -27.83
C ASN A 338 3.79 1.06 -27.97
N VAL A 339 4.56 0.81 -26.93
CA VAL A 339 5.51 -0.29 -26.88
C VAL A 339 4.87 -1.42 -26.10
N THR A 340 4.58 -2.50 -26.82
CA THR A 340 4.29 -3.79 -26.21
C THR A 340 5.57 -4.64 -26.21
N ALA A 341 5.61 -5.69 -25.39
CA ALA A 341 6.82 -6.50 -25.17
C ALA A 341 7.56 -6.93 -26.45
N ASP A 342 6.84 -7.11 -27.56
CA ASP A 342 7.39 -7.66 -28.80
C ASP A 342 7.29 -6.69 -30.01
N GLU A 343 6.59 -5.55 -29.89
CA GLU A 343 6.33 -4.66 -31.02
C GLU A 343 6.02 -3.20 -30.62
N VAL A 344 6.44 -2.27 -31.48
CA VAL A 344 6.10 -0.83 -31.41
C VAL A 344 4.92 -0.57 -32.35
N LYS A 345 3.76 -0.23 -31.78
CA LYS A 345 2.53 0.08 -32.51
C LYS A 345 2.26 1.57 -32.56
N ILE A 346 1.74 2.04 -33.68
CA ILE A 346 1.25 3.41 -33.82
C ILE A 346 -0.17 3.45 -33.25
N VAL A 347 -0.42 4.37 -32.32
CA VAL A 347 -1.75 4.55 -31.73
C VAL A 347 -2.42 5.75 -32.40
N PRO A 348 -3.66 5.62 -32.92
CA PRO A 348 -4.40 6.76 -33.40
C PRO A 348 -4.80 7.67 -32.24
N TYR A 349 -4.84 8.97 -32.49
CA TYR A 349 -5.34 9.95 -31.54
C TYR A 349 -6.13 11.01 -32.29
N ASP A 350 -7.07 11.61 -31.60
CA ASP A 350 -7.86 12.73 -32.08
C ASP A 350 -7.46 14.01 -31.32
N VAL A 351 -7.88 15.17 -31.82
CA VAL A 351 -7.63 16.47 -31.17
C VAL A 351 -8.95 17.23 -31.07
N ALA A 352 -9.21 17.82 -29.91
CA ALA A 352 -10.38 18.66 -29.70
C ALA A 352 -10.22 20.00 -30.45
N GLU A 353 -11.30 20.48 -31.05
CA GLU A 353 -11.31 21.78 -31.72
C GLU A 353 -11.21 22.90 -30.68
N PRO A 354 -10.23 23.82 -30.80
CA PRO A 354 -10.13 24.94 -29.88
C PRO A 354 -11.26 25.94 -30.12
N ASP A 355 -11.86 26.46 -29.05
CA ASP A 355 -12.80 27.57 -29.11
C ASP A 355 -12.11 28.78 -29.76
N ILE A 356 -12.74 29.31 -30.81
CA ILE A 356 -12.30 30.47 -31.59
C ILE A 356 -12.14 31.69 -30.67
N LEU A 357 -13.03 31.86 -29.69
CA LEU A 357 -12.97 32.97 -28.74
C LEU A 357 -11.77 32.83 -27.81
N ALA A 358 -11.54 31.65 -27.26
CA ALA A 358 -10.36 31.36 -26.43
C ALA A 358 -9.07 31.59 -27.23
N LYS A 359 -9.02 31.10 -28.46
CA LYS A 359 -7.87 31.29 -29.36
C LYS A 359 -7.60 32.75 -29.71
N THR A 360 -8.63 33.58 -29.80
CA THR A 360 -8.48 35.01 -30.11
C THR A 360 -8.10 35.81 -28.86
N ALA A 361 -8.55 35.37 -27.68
CA ALA A 361 -8.27 36.03 -26.41
C ALA A 361 -6.89 35.70 -25.84
N MET A 362 -6.35 34.52 -26.17
CA MET A 362 -5.04 34.07 -25.71
C MET A 362 -3.98 34.37 -26.77
N GLU A 363 -2.92 35.08 -26.40
CA GLU A 363 -1.80 35.41 -27.30
C GLU A 363 -0.82 34.24 -27.51
N GLU A 364 -0.91 33.20 -26.69
CA GLU A 364 -0.02 32.04 -26.69
C GLU A 364 -0.68 30.81 -27.36
N GLU A 365 0.15 29.94 -27.95
CA GLU A 365 -0.32 28.65 -28.51
C GLU A 365 -0.74 27.71 -27.36
N PRO A 366 -1.82 26.93 -27.53
CA PRO A 366 -2.29 26.04 -26.49
C PRO A 366 -1.39 24.81 -26.31
N GLU A 367 -1.20 24.43 -25.05
CA GLU A 367 -0.63 23.14 -24.67
C GLU A 367 -1.68 22.04 -24.86
N HIS A 368 -1.31 20.97 -25.56
CA HIS A 368 -2.23 19.87 -25.85
C HIS A 368 -2.07 18.77 -24.82
N ILE A 369 -3.07 18.62 -23.95
CA ILE A 369 -3.08 17.67 -22.84
C ILE A 369 -3.82 16.40 -23.27
N PRO A 370 -3.22 15.19 -23.16
CA PRO A 370 -3.86 13.95 -23.55
C PRO A 370 -4.89 13.47 -22.52
N PHE A 371 -6.03 13.00 -23.03
CA PHE A 371 -7.07 12.31 -22.27
C PHE A 371 -7.39 10.98 -22.93
N TRP A 372 -7.65 9.96 -22.11
CA TRP A 372 -8.38 8.79 -22.58
C TRP A 372 -9.87 9.14 -22.64
N LYS A 373 -10.45 9.09 -23.84
CA LYS A 373 -11.89 9.14 -24.07
C LYS A 373 -12.44 7.72 -24.08
N PHE A 374 -13.39 7.44 -23.20
CA PHE A 374 -14.13 6.19 -23.19
C PHE A 374 -15.60 6.45 -23.52
N ASP A 375 -16.14 5.75 -24.50
CA ASP A 375 -17.59 5.74 -24.70
C ASP A 375 -18.17 4.67 -23.80
N VAL A 376 -18.94 5.10 -22.80
CA VAL A 376 -19.42 4.28 -21.69
C VAL A 376 -20.93 4.29 -21.65
N ASP A 377 -21.53 3.15 -21.39
CA ASP A 377 -22.93 3.02 -20.99
C ASP A 377 -22.99 2.66 -19.50
N ILE A 378 -23.51 3.58 -18.69
CA ILE A 378 -23.75 3.37 -17.26
C ILE A 378 -25.25 3.31 -17.00
N SER A 379 -25.77 2.11 -16.82
CA SER A 379 -27.20 1.89 -16.55
C SER A 379 -27.42 1.70 -15.05
N VAL A 380 -27.96 2.72 -14.39
CA VAL A 380 -28.31 2.67 -12.96
C VAL A 380 -29.65 1.94 -12.79
N THR A 381 -29.62 0.83 -12.06
CA THR A 381 -30.81 -0.03 -11.82
C THR A 381 -31.50 0.30 -10.50
N ASP A 382 -30.73 0.68 -9.48
CA ASP A 382 -31.26 1.05 -8.17
C ASP A 382 -30.39 2.15 -7.56
N LYS A 383 -31.04 3.14 -6.96
CA LYS A 383 -30.38 4.26 -6.30
C LYS A 383 -31.19 4.70 -5.08
N LEU A 384 -30.57 4.64 -3.91
CA LEU A 384 -31.12 5.15 -2.66
C LEU A 384 -30.14 6.15 -2.07
N ALA A 385 -30.61 7.36 -1.81
CA ALA A 385 -29.86 8.40 -1.12
C ALA A 385 -30.73 9.03 -0.02
N GLY A 386 -30.13 9.33 1.13
CA GLY A 386 -30.78 10.07 2.20
C GLY A 386 -30.54 11.58 2.06
N GLY A 387 -31.52 12.41 2.43
CA GLY A 387 -31.42 13.87 2.36
C GLY A 387 -31.97 14.48 1.06
N SER A 388 -31.76 15.78 0.86
CA SER A 388 -32.19 16.48 -0.36
C SER A 388 -31.28 16.10 -1.52
N THR A 389 -31.85 15.45 -2.54
CA THR A 389 -31.15 15.03 -3.77
C THR A 389 -31.26 16.05 -4.91
N GLU A 390 -31.90 17.19 -4.69
CA GLU A 390 -31.93 18.30 -5.65
C GLU A 390 -30.60 19.07 -5.59
N THR A 391 -29.71 18.74 -6.52
CA THR A 391 -28.33 19.27 -6.54
C THR A 391 -28.12 20.29 -7.66
N GLY A 392 -29.01 20.33 -8.66
CA GLY A 392 -28.82 21.08 -9.90
C GLY A 392 -27.64 20.58 -10.75
N LEU A 393 -26.94 19.53 -10.29
CA LEU A 393 -25.82 18.92 -11.00
C LEU A 393 -26.35 18.02 -12.12
N PRO A 394 -25.73 18.02 -13.30
CA PRO A 394 -26.15 17.17 -14.41
C PRO A 394 -25.95 15.69 -14.05
N GLU A 395 -26.84 14.82 -14.54
CA GLU A 395 -26.64 13.38 -14.45
C GLU A 395 -25.53 12.95 -15.41
N ILE A 396 -24.63 12.11 -14.90
CA ILE A 396 -23.57 11.50 -15.71
C ILE A 396 -23.75 10.01 -15.99
N ALA A 397 -24.88 9.43 -15.60
CA ALA A 397 -25.27 8.09 -16.04
C ALA A 397 -25.72 8.09 -17.53
N GLY A 398 -25.93 6.88 -18.06
CA GLY A 398 -26.34 6.62 -19.44
C GLY A 398 -25.17 6.54 -20.42
N LYS A 399 -25.49 6.54 -21.72
CA LYS A 399 -24.51 6.52 -22.81
C LYS A 399 -23.82 7.87 -22.97
N ARG A 400 -22.54 7.95 -22.63
CA ARG A 400 -21.74 9.17 -22.79
C ARG A 400 -20.24 8.89 -22.90
N SER A 401 -19.52 9.89 -23.37
CA SER A 401 -18.07 9.89 -23.34
C SER A 401 -17.54 10.37 -21.99
N TYR A 402 -16.62 9.61 -21.42
CA TYR A 402 -15.86 9.94 -20.21
C TYR A 402 -14.42 10.28 -20.58
N TYR A 403 -13.83 11.26 -19.90
CA TYR A 403 -12.47 11.71 -20.15
C TYR A 403 -11.61 11.53 -18.90
N ILE A 404 -10.50 10.79 -19.05
CA ILE A 404 -9.51 10.57 -17.97
C ILE A 404 -8.19 11.17 -18.40
N CYS A 405 -7.66 12.11 -17.61
CA CYS A 405 -6.41 12.79 -17.93
C CYS A 405 -5.27 11.78 -17.94
N ALA A 406 -4.58 11.68 -19.07
CA ALA A 406 -3.53 10.69 -19.29
C ALA A 406 -2.12 11.29 -19.08
N ALA A 407 -2.04 12.61 -18.85
CA ALA A 407 -0.81 13.36 -18.63
C ALA A 407 -0.32 13.27 -17.18
N ASN A 408 0.94 13.65 -16.94
CA ASN A 408 1.50 13.81 -15.59
C ASN A 408 1.02 15.10 -14.91
N THR A 409 -0.30 15.28 -14.82
CA THR A 409 -0.93 16.44 -14.20
C THR A 409 -1.29 16.12 -12.74
N PRO A 410 -1.10 17.06 -11.79
CA PRO A 410 -1.57 16.88 -10.42
C PRO A 410 -3.07 16.53 -10.35
N ARG A 411 -3.44 15.52 -9.56
CA ARG A 411 -4.82 14.98 -9.52
C ARG A 411 -5.89 16.02 -9.17
N TYR A 412 -5.61 16.92 -8.24
CA TYR A 412 -6.57 17.97 -7.85
C TYR A 412 -6.98 18.89 -9.02
N LEU A 413 -6.14 18.97 -10.05
CA LEU A 413 -6.40 19.75 -11.27
C LEU A 413 -7.04 18.86 -12.33
N ALA A 414 -6.46 17.69 -12.59
CA ALA A 414 -6.96 16.72 -13.55
C ALA A 414 -8.42 16.31 -13.27
N GLU A 415 -8.78 16.03 -12.02
CA GLU A 415 -10.13 15.57 -11.67
C GLU A 415 -11.23 16.56 -12.03
N LYS A 416 -10.95 17.86 -11.90
CA LYS A 416 -11.90 18.90 -12.32
C LYS A 416 -12.10 18.86 -13.83
N TRP A 417 -11.02 18.72 -14.58
CA TRP A 417 -11.08 18.59 -16.04
C TRP A 417 -11.81 17.32 -16.48
N GLU A 418 -11.55 16.20 -15.81
CA GLU A 418 -12.19 14.90 -16.10
C GLU A 418 -13.72 15.02 -15.96
N VAL A 419 -14.21 15.62 -14.87
CA VAL A 419 -15.64 15.89 -14.68
C VAL A 419 -16.17 16.89 -15.70
N ASP A 420 -15.49 18.03 -15.88
CA ASP A 420 -15.94 19.10 -16.78
C ASP A 420 -16.06 18.61 -18.23
N LEU A 421 -15.07 17.89 -18.74
CA LEU A 421 -15.07 17.32 -20.09
C LEU A 421 -16.12 16.22 -20.26
N THR A 422 -16.35 15.41 -19.21
CA THR A 422 -17.38 14.38 -19.24
C THR A 422 -18.78 14.99 -19.26
N ILE A 423 -18.99 16.13 -18.58
CA ILE A 423 -20.25 16.88 -18.61
C ILE A 423 -20.41 17.62 -19.95
N ARG A 424 -19.37 18.31 -20.38
CA ARG A 424 -19.31 19.13 -21.61
C ARG A 424 -18.33 18.50 -22.59
N ASN A 425 -18.82 17.52 -23.34
CA ASN A 425 -18.00 16.81 -24.32
C ASN A 425 -17.46 17.80 -25.37
N PRO A 426 -16.13 17.90 -25.55
CA PRO A 426 -15.56 18.72 -26.60
C PRO A 426 -15.95 18.20 -27.99
N VAL A 427 -16.00 19.11 -28.96
CA VAL A 427 -16.12 18.73 -30.38
C VAL A 427 -14.76 18.20 -30.83
N ILE A 428 -14.75 16.97 -31.31
CA ILE A 428 -13.54 16.31 -31.78
C ILE A 428 -13.38 16.63 -33.27
N ALA A 429 -12.24 17.21 -33.63
CA ALA A 429 -11.87 17.45 -35.01
C ALA A 429 -10.87 16.40 -35.46
N GLU A 430 -11.07 15.88 -36.68
CA GLU A 430 -10.01 15.16 -37.39
C GLU A 430 -8.99 16.20 -37.86
N ILE A 431 -7.99 16.52 -37.02
CA ILE A 431 -6.91 17.40 -37.46
C ILE A 431 -6.00 16.62 -38.41
N PRO A 432 -5.76 17.10 -39.64
CA PRO A 432 -4.77 16.49 -40.53
C PRO A 432 -3.38 16.54 -39.86
N LEU A 433 -2.68 15.41 -39.86
CA LEU A 433 -1.37 15.15 -39.21
C LEU A 433 -0.21 16.07 -39.64
N ASP A 434 -0.47 17.14 -40.38
CA ASP A 434 0.52 17.96 -41.09
C ASP A 434 0.97 19.19 -40.28
N LYS A 435 0.38 19.44 -39.09
CA LYS A 435 0.85 20.48 -38.16
C LYS A 435 1.69 19.87 -37.04
N GLU A 436 2.90 20.41 -36.86
CA GLU A 436 3.73 20.15 -35.68
C GLU A 436 3.01 20.72 -34.44
N VAL A 437 2.29 19.85 -33.73
CA VAL A 437 1.73 20.15 -32.41
C VAL A 437 2.64 19.52 -31.37
N GLU A 438 3.03 20.30 -30.35
CA GLU A 438 3.75 19.77 -29.20
C GLU A 438 2.76 18.97 -28.33
N LEU A 439 2.88 17.64 -28.41
CA LEU A 439 2.02 16.71 -27.68
C LEU A 439 2.68 16.29 -26.38
N GLN A 440 1.97 16.41 -25.27
CA GLN A 440 2.42 15.83 -24.01
C GLN A 440 2.41 14.29 -24.05
N PRO A 441 3.34 13.63 -23.34
CA PRO A 441 3.37 12.18 -23.24
C PRO A 441 2.25 11.62 -22.37
N ILE A 442 1.95 10.34 -22.55
CA ILE A 442 0.89 9.64 -21.81
C ILE A 442 1.53 8.73 -20.76
N VAL A 443 1.18 8.95 -19.50
CA VAL A 443 1.69 8.20 -18.34
C VAL A 443 0.68 7.19 -17.78
N ILE A 444 -0.59 7.28 -18.17
CA ILE A 444 -1.65 6.35 -17.73
C ILE A 444 -1.97 5.38 -18.87
N ASN A 445 -1.91 4.08 -18.58
CA ASN A 445 -2.32 3.05 -19.54
C ASN A 445 -3.85 2.94 -19.64
N GLN A 446 -4.34 2.40 -20.75
CA GLN A 446 -5.78 2.29 -21.03
C GLN A 446 -6.57 1.50 -19.96
N ASN A 447 -6.01 0.42 -19.40
CA ASN A 447 -6.73 -0.38 -18.39
C ASN A 447 -6.92 0.40 -17.09
N THR A 448 -5.86 1.09 -16.65
CA THR A 448 -5.87 1.97 -15.49
C THR A 448 -6.81 3.15 -15.71
N ALA A 449 -6.79 3.76 -16.90
CA ALA A 449 -7.72 4.83 -17.23
C ALA A 449 -9.18 4.34 -17.25
N ARG A 450 -9.44 3.12 -17.74
CA ARG A 450 -10.78 2.51 -17.71
C ARG A 450 -11.29 2.27 -16.29
N GLU A 451 -10.43 1.84 -15.37
CA GLU A 451 -10.76 1.72 -13.94
C GLU A 451 -11.08 3.09 -13.32
N LEU A 452 -10.28 4.11 -13.65
CA LEU A 452 -10.52 5.49 -13.23
C LEU A 452 -11.84 6.07 -13.76
N THR A 453 -12.30 5.65 -14.94
CA THR A 453 -13.61 6.05 -15.48
C THR A 453 -14.77 5.60 -14.60
N GLU A 454 -14.76 4.34 -14.17
CA GLU A 454 -15.78 3.83 -13.24
C GLU A 454 -15.70 4.56 -11.89
N PHE A 455 -14.48 4.77 -11.37
CA PHE A 455 -14.27 5.53 -10.14
C PHE A 455 -14.78 6.98 -10.25
N LEU A 456 -14.54 7.66 -11.38
CA LEU A 456 -15.01 9.03 -11.61
C LEU A 456 -16.53 9.12 -11.52
N PHE A 457 -17.25 8.18 -12.14
CA PHE A 457 -18.69 8.08 -12.03
C PHE A 457 -19.15 7.91 -10.59
N LEU A 458 -18.60 6.91 -9.90
CA LEU A 458 -18.98 6.60 -8.51
C LEU A 458 -18.71 7.78 -7.57
N ARG A 459 -17.55 8.43 -7.73
CA ARG A 459 -17.17 9.59 -6.91
C ARG A 459 -18.11 10.75 -7.14
N TYR A 460 -18.45 11.03 -8.40
CA TYR A 460 -19.41 12.09 -8.73
C TYR A 460 -20.80 11.81 -8.16
N GLU A 461 -21.25 10.56 -8.12
CA GLU A 461 -22.51 10.19 -7.48
C GLU A 461 -22.47 10.31 -5.95
N ALA A 462 -21.32 10.01 -5.33
CA ALA A 462 -21.09 10.13 -3.89
C ALA A 462 -20.99 11.61 -3.45
N GLU A 463 -20.29 12.46 -4.21
CA GLU A 463 -20.12 13.89 -3.90
C GLU A 463 -21.40 14.73 -4.07
N LYS A 464 -22.48 14.18 -4.64
CA LYS A 464 -23.79 14.85 -4.73
C LYS A 464 -24.36 15.06 -3.33
N PRO A 465 -25.00 16.23 -3.05
CA PRO A 465 -25.73 16.43 -1.80
C PRO A 465 -26.67 15.28 -1.44
N GLY A 466 -26.55 14.83 -0.19
CA GLY A 466 -27.20 13.63 0.34
C GLY A 466 -26.16 12.68 0.94
N VAL A 467 -26.61 11.50 1.38
CA VAL A 467 -25.72 10.39 1.73
C VAL A 467 -26.12 9.20 0.86
N LEU A 468 -25.24 8.75 -0.02
CA LEU A 468 -25.49 7.62 -0.89
C LEU A 468 -25.58 6.34 -0.05
N GLN A 469 -26.71 5.65 -0.14
CA GLN A 469 -26.96 4.43 0.63
C GLN A 469 -26.88 3.19 -0.24
N VAL A 470 -27.47 3.21 -1.42
CA VAL A 470 -27.47 2.07 -2.34
C VAL A 470 -27.26 2.61 -3.74
N LEU A 471 -26.36 1.97 -4.49
CA LEU A 471 -26.19 2.20 -5.92
C LEU A 471 -25.93 0.87 -6.60
N ARG A 472 -26.86 0.44 -7.46
CA ARG A 472 -26.70 -0.72 -8.34
C ARG A 472 -26.66 -0.21 -9.77
N TYR A 473 -25.65 -0.64 -10.52
CA TYR A 473 -25.44 -0.18 -11.88
C TYR A 473 -24.73 -1.24 -12.70
N GLU A 474 -24.87 -1.13 -14.01
CA GLU A 474 -24.07 -1.85 -15.00
C GLU A 474 -23.11 -0.86 -15.65
N TYR A 475 -21.86 -1.29 -15.88
CA TYR A 475 -20.79 -0.50 -16.48
C TYR A 475 -20.24 -1.23 -17.70
N ALA A 476 -20.45 -0.65 -18.88
CA ALA A 476 -19.92 -1.17 -20.14
C ALA A 476 -19.12 -0.08 -20.87
N VAL A 477 -17.99 -0.47 -21.45
CA VAL A 477 -17.13 0.42 -22.23
C VAL A 477 -17.11 -0.08 -23.67
N ASP A 478 -17.63 0.74 -24.58
CA ASP A 478 -17.79 0.41 -25.99
C ASP A 478 -16.50 0.69 -26.77
N GLU A 479 -15.90 1.87 -26.54
CA GLU A 479 -14.73 2.33 -27.29
C GLU A 479 -13.77 3.12 -26.39
N ALA A 480 -12.48 3.08 -26.72
CA ALA A 480 -11.43 3.83 -26.06
C ALA A 480 -10.52 4.51 -27.09
N ARG A 481 -10.32 5.83 -26.96
CA ARG A 481 -9.44 6.62 -27.84
C ARG A 481 -8.62 7.61 -27.03
N ILE A 482 -7.54 8.08 -27.61
CA ILE A 482 -6.76 9.19 -27.06
C ILE A 482 -7.25 10.47 -27.72
N VAL A 483 -7.58 11.47 -26.92
CA VAL A 483 -7.97 12.79 -27.39
C VAL A 483 -7.07 13.82 -26.73
N TYR A 484 -6.42 14.65 -27.54
CA TYR A 484 -5.68 15.80 -27.05
C TYR A 484 -6.61 17.00 -26.95
N VAL A 485 -6.67 17.61 -25.77
CA VAL A 485 -7.50 18.79 -25.51
C VAL A 485 -6.59 20.00 -25.34
N PRO A 486 -6.86 21.13 -26.02
CA PRO A 486 -6.05 22.34 -25.89
C PRO A 486 -6.32 23.03 -24.55
N TYR A 487 -5.25 23.41 -23.86
CA TYR A 487 -5.28 24.23 -22.64
C TYR A 487 -4.30 25.39 -22.77
N TYR A 488 -4.69 26.56 -22.28
CA TYR A 488 -3.84 27.75 -22.23
C TYR A 488 -3.30 27.94 -20.82
N GLN A 489 -2.00 28.23 -20.70
CA GLN A 489 -1.37 28.46 -19.41
C GLN A 489 -1.29 29.97 -19.13
N MET A 490 -2.06 30.46 -18.16
CA MET A 490 -2.02 31.86 -17.73
C MET A 490 -1.66 31.93 -16.25
N ASN A 491 -0.55 32.57 -15.89
CA ASN A 491 -0.11 32.74 -14.50
C ASN A 491 -0.06 31.43 -13.67
N LYS A 492 0.39 30.31 -14.29
CA LYS A 492 0.40 28.95 -13.72
C LYS A 492 -0.99 28.33 -13.47
N THR A 493 -2.05 28.96 -13.97
CA THR A 493 -3.38 28.35 -14.07
C THR A 493 -3.61 27.90 -15.49
N TYR A 494 -4.33 26.79 -15.62
CA TYR A 494 -4.69 26.21 -16.90
C TYR A 494 -6.15 26.55 -17.20
N ILE A 495 -6.38 27.08 -18.39
CA ILE A 495 -7.71 27.44 -18.87
C ILE A 495 -8.02 26.51 -20.05
N PRO A 496 -9.11 25.72 -19.99
CA PRO A 496 -9.50 24.88 -21.11
C PRO A 496 -9.76 25.75 -22.33
N GLY A 497 -9.21 25.35 -23.47
CA GLY A 497 -9.35 26.04 -24.73
C GLY A 497 -10.59 25.62 -25.52
N ILE A 498 -11.64 25.13 -24.85
CA ILE A 498 -12.86 24.54 -25.44
C ILE A 498 -14.13 25.12 -24.83
#